data_AF-A0A2M9YAK7-F1
#
_entry.id   AF-A0A2M9YAK7-F1
#
_cell.length_a   1.000
_cell.length_b   1.000
_cell.length_c   1.000
_cell.angle_alpha   90.00
_cell.angle_beta   90.00
_cell.angle_gamma   90.00
#
_symmetry.space_group_name_H-M   'P 1'
#
loop_
_entity.id
_entity.type
_entity.pdbx_description
1 polymer ?
#
loop_
_entity_poly.entity_id
_entity_poly.type
_entity_poly.pdbx_seq_one_letter_code
_entity_poly.pdbx_strand_id
1 'polypeptide(L)'
;MNHLLERLKELVQDNFYTRGFKKNLHYNLYPEDILKETPKEFFKGVFRVFLLFLGTYVVFNLLVSLTNAAYLLEYGDRMKELYDQGKVSFTLYLMNSFPNSIFMLAVLFLIFQFYFASFSYLALWVLGEEGRSYRRILGIAFSTSLYVLLAFYPILILFNVTPNSFKKDPFSMVLFLSLNGIFFFGAIILESVFYVRMCRRVFGQNLGRALITWFLPFFSFATFIISNL
;
A
#
# COMPACT_ATOMS: atom_id res chain seq x y z
N MET A 1 27.61 -29.66 -2.07
CA MET A 1 27.06 -28.62 -1.16
C MET A 1 27.07 -27.24 -1.82
N ASN A 2 28.18 -26.77 -2.42
CA ASN A 2 28.24 -25.48 -3.13
C ASN A 2 27.26 -25.34 -4.31
N HIS A 3 27.11 -26.38 -5.14
CA HIS A 3 26.22 -26.31 -6.31
C HIS A 3 24.72 -26.20 -5.94
N LEU A 4 24.31 -26.76 -4.79
CA LEU A 4 22.94 -26.66 -4.29
C LEU A 4 22.66 -25.26 -3.73
N LEU A 5 23.66 -24.68 -3.05
CA LEU A 5 23.63 -23.30 -2.55
C LEU A 5 23.61 -22.27 -3.68
N GLU A 6 24.41 -22.47 -4.73
CA GLU A 6 24.41 -21.62 -5.94
C GLU A 6 23.08 -21.69 -6.67
N ARG A 7 22.51 -22.89 -6.85
CA ARG A 7 21.20 -23.06 -7.49
C ARG A 7 20.06 -22.47 -6.67
N LEU A 8 20.11 -22.58 -5.34
CA LEU A 8 19.17 -21.89 -4.45
C LEU A 8 19.33 -20.38 -4.52
N LYS A 9 20.56 -19.87 -4.61
CA LYS A 9 20.86 -18.44 -4.75
C LYS A 9 20.32 -17.90 -6.08
N GLU A 10 20.49 -18.62 -7.19
CA GLU A 10 19.90 -18.29 -8.49
C GLU A 10 18.36 -18.27 -8.42
N LEU A 11 17.74 -19.31 -7.83
CA LEU A 11 16.29 -19.39 -7.67
C LEU A 11 15.71 -18.27 -6.79
N VAL A 12 16.44 -17.83 -5.77
CA VAL A 12 16.06 -16.69 -4.92
C VAL A 12 16.29 -15.35 -5.65
N GLN A 13 17.33 -15.24 -6.46
CA GLN A 13 17.66 -14.02 -7.19
C GLN A 13 16.80 -13.80 -8.44
N ASP A 14 16.25 -14.86 -9.02
CA ASP A 14 15.52 -14.82 -10.29
C ASP A 14 14.15 -15.51 -10.24
N ASN A 15 13.35 -15.17 -9.22
CA ASN A 15 11.95 -15.58 -9.13
C ASN A 15 10.98 -14.47 -9.58
N PHE A 16 9.71 -14.83 -9.64
CA PHE A 16 8.64 -13.94 -10.09
C PHE A 16 8.46 -12.69 -9.19
N TYR A 17 8.74 -12.76 -7.88
CA TYR A 17 8.74 -11.58 -7.00
C TYR A 17 9.89 -10.64 -7.33
N THR A 18 11.11 -11.16 -7.43
CA THR A 18 12.31 -10.36 -7.71
C THR A 18 12.22 -9.71 -9.09
N ARG A 19 11.77 -10.45 -10.11
CA ARG A 19 11.51 -9.91 -11.45
C ARG A 19 10.42 -8.83 -11.43
N GLY A 20 9.31 -9.08 -10.75
CA GLY A 20 8.21 -8.13 -10.63
C GLY A 20 8.63 -6.84 -9.92
N PHE A 21 9.32 -6.96 -8.79
CA PHE A 21 9.83 -5.83 -8.02
C PHE A 21 10.87 -5.03 -8.80
N LYS A 22 11.87 -5.69 -9.42
CA LYS A 22 12.87 -5.02 -10.25
C LYS A 22 12.23 -4.28 -11.42
N LYS A 23 11.25 -4.89 -12.08
CA LYS A 23 10.50 -4.24 -13.17
C LYS A 23 9.75 -3.00 -12.67
N ASN A 24 9.08 -3.10 -11.52
CA ASN A 24 8.40 -1.95 -10.91
C ASN A 24 9.41 -0.84 -10.55
N LEU A 25 10.48 -1.19 -9.84
CA LEU A 25 11.54 -0.26 -9.46
C LEU A 25 12.15 0.43 -10.68
N HIS A 26 12.34 -0.30 -11.79
CA HIS A 26 12.84 0.26 -13.05
C HIS A 26 11.94 1.38 -13.57
N TYR A 27 10.61 1.22 -13.58
CA TYR A 27 9.70 2.31 -13.97
C TYR A 27 9.78 3.53 -13.03
N ASN A 28 10.02 3.31 -11.74
CA ASN A 28 10.15 4.40 -10.77
C ASN A 28 11.48 5.16 -10.94
N LEU A 29 12.55 4.46 -11.31
CA LEU A 29 13.88 5.03 -11.55
C LEU A 29 14.03 5.64 -12.96
N TYR A 30 13.35 5.08 -13.96
CA TYR A 30 13.41 5.49 -15.36
C TYR A 30 11.99 5.64 -15.95
N PRO A 31 11.20 6.64 -15.51
CA PRO A 31 9.79 6.74 -15.90
C PRO A 31 9.55 6.97 -17.39
N GLU A 32 10.55 7.44 -18.14
CA GLU A 32 10.54 7.53 -19.60
C GLU A 32 10.19 6.19 -20.28
N ASP A 33 10.53 5.06 -19.67
CA ASP A 33 10.25 3.73 -20.22
C ASP A 33 8.75 3.39 -20.20
N ILE A 34 7.95 4.07 -19.38
CA ILE A 34 6.48 3.93 -19.36
C ILE A 34 5.88 4.38 -20.69
N LEU A 35 6.52 5.33 -21.38
CA LEU A 35 6.06 5.84 -22.67
C LEU A 35 6.34 4.86 -23.82
N LYS A 36 7.26 3.91 -23.63
CA LYS A 36 7.58 2.85 -24.61
C LYS A 36 6.51 1.76 -24.68
N GLU A 37 5.66 1.67 -23.65
CA GLU A 37 4.57 0.69 -23.57
C GLU A 37 3.20 1.36 -23.81
N THR A 38 2.23 0.57 -24.25
CA THR A 38 0.85 1.07 -24.30
C THR A 38 0.32 1.29 -22.87
N PRO A 39 -0.58 2.27 -22.64
CA PRO A 39 -1.15 2.51 -21.30
C PRO A 39 -1.78 1.27 -20.66
N LYS A 40 -2.32 0.35 -21.47
CA LYS A 40 -2.93 -0.90 -21.00
C LYS A 40 -1.89 -1.91 -20.52
N GLU A 41 -0.78 -2.05 -21.25
CA GLU A 41 0.31 -2.98 -20.91
C GLU A 41 1.02 -2.56 -19.63
N PHE A 42 1.37 -1.27 -19.55
CA PHE A 42 1.97 -0.70 -18.34
C PHE A 42 1.09 -0.96 -17.12
N PHE A 43 -0.19 -0.55 -17.16
CA PHE A 43 -1.13 -0.76 -16.07
C PHE A 43 -1.27 -2.24 -15.69
N LYS A 44 -1.46 -3.12 -16.69
CA LYS A 44 -1.61 -4.56 -16.44
C LYS A 44 -0.36 -5.16 -15.81
N GLY A 45 0.83 -4.70 -16.21
CA GLY A 45 2.11 -5.12 -15.64
C GLY A 45 2.22 -4.77 -14.17
N VAL A 46 2.08 -3.48 -13.83
CA VAL A 46 2.21 -3.00 -12.44
C VAL A 46 1.09 -3.52 -11.54
N PHE A 47 -0.15 -3.62 -12.04
CA PHE A 47 -1.28 -4.16 -11.30
C PHE A 47 -1.07 -5.64 -10.91
N ARG A 48 -0.52 -6.44 -11.82
CA ARG A 48 -0.17 -7.85 -11.51
C ARG A 48 0.90 -7.95 -10.44
N VAL A 49 1.94 -7.12 -10.50
CA VAL A 49 2.98 -7.08 -9.47
C VAL A 49 2.36 -6.65 -8.14
N PHE A 50 1.52 -5.63 -8.13
CA PHE A 50 0.86 -5.17 -6.91
C PHE A 50 -0.02 -6.26 -6.29
N LEU A 51 -0.88 -6.93 -7.08
CA LEU A 51 -1.72 -8.03 -6.60
C LEU A 51 -0.91 -9.21 -6.06
N LEU A 52 0.25 -9.48 -6.66
CA LEU A 52 1.16 -10.51 -6.16
C LEU A 52 1.63 -10.21 -4.74
N PHE A 53 2.13 -8.99 -4.50
CA PHE A 53 2.58 -8.57 -3.18
C PHE A 53 1.41 -8.41 -2.19
N LEU A 54 0.22 -8.03 -2.66
CA LEU A 54 -0.96 -7.89 -1.81
C LEU A 54 -1.50 -9.25 -1.37
N GLY A 55 -1.61 -10.20 -2.31
CA GLY A 55 -2.02 -11.57 -2.00
C GLY A 55 -1.04 -12.24 -1.05
N THR A 56 0.27 -12.01 -1.26
CA THR A 56 1.32 -12.49 -0.34
C THR A 56 1.18 -11.86 1.05
N TYR A 57 0.84 -10.57 1.11
CA TYR A 57 0.62 -9.88 2.38
C TYR A 57 -0.59 -10.47 3.12
N VAL A 58 -1.69 -10.73 2.42
CA VAL A 58 -2.89 -11.36 3.01
C VAL A 58 -2.56 -12.75 3.56
N VAL A 59 -1.89 -13.60 2.76
CA VAL A 59 -1.49 -14.94 3.21
C VAL A 59 -0.54 -14.86 4.40
N PHE A 60 0.47 -14.00 4.33
CA PHE A 60 1.43 -13.81 5.42
C PHE A 60 0.74 -13.31 6.69
N ASN A 61 -0.19 -12.35 6.57
CA ASN A 61 -0.95 -11.83 7.70
C ASN A 61 -1.86 -12.88 8.33
N LEU A 62 -2.54 -13.70 7.52
CA LEU A 62 -3.32 -14.84 8.02
C LEU A 62 -2.42 -15.83 8.80
N LEU A 63 -1.30 -16.25 8.21
CA LEU A 63 -0.38 -17.21 8.83
C LEU A 63 0.21 -16.69 10.14
N VAL A 64 0.66 -15.44 10.14
CA VAL A 64 1.22 -14.80 11.33
C VAL A 64 0.14 -14.61 12.40
N SER A 65 -1.08 -14.23 12.01
CA SER A 65 -2.21 -14.07 12.94
C SER A 65 -2.63 -15.38 13.61
N LEU A 66 -2.39 -16.55 12.99
CA LEU A 66 -2.64 -17.85 13.64
C LEU A 66 -1.85 -18.02 14.94
N THR A 67 -0.68 -17.39 15.08
CA THR A 67 0.12 -17.44 16.31
C THR A 67 -0.57 -16.77 17.50
N ASN A 68 -1.56 -15.91 17.24
CA ASN A 68 -2.34 -15.18 18.24
C ASN A 68 -3.85 -15.47 18.12
N ALA A 69 -4.23 -16.61 17.54
CA ALA A 69 -5.62 -16.93 17.19
C ALA A 69 -6.59 -16.87 18.37
N ALA A 70 -6.19 -17.35 19.55
CA ALA A 70 -7.05 -17.35 20.74
C ALA A 70 -7.48 -15.93 21.14
N TYR A 71 -6.52 -14.99 21.16
CA TYR A 71 -6.78 -13.58 21.44
C TYR A 71 -7.66 -12.93 20.36
N LEU A 72 -7.41 -13.25 19.09
CA LEU A 72 -8.17 -12.69 17.97
C LEU A 72 -9.63 -13.18 17.94
N LEU A 73 -9.88 -14.42 18.34
CA LEU A 73 -11.24 -14.96 18.47
C LEU A 73 -12.00 -14.29 19.62
N GLU A 74 -11.39 -14.18 20.80
CA GLU A 74 -12.00 -13.51 21.96
C GLU A 74 -12.35 -12.04 21.64
N TYR A 75 -11.43 -11.33 20.98
CA TYR A 75 -11.66 -9.95 20.56
C TYR A 75 -12.75 -9.86 19.48
N GLY A 76 -12.77 -10.80 18.53
CA GLY A 76 -13.78 -10.89 17.48
C GLY A 76 -15.19 -11.11 18.03
N ASP A 77 -15.34 -12.03 19.00
CA ASP A 77 -16.60 -12.30 19.68
C ASP A 77 -17.09 -11.05 20.42
N ARG A 78 -16.18 -10.35 21.11
CA ARG A 78 -16.54 -9.09 21.78
C ARG A 78 -17.01 -8.02 20.79
N MET A 79 -16.37 -7.90 19.64
CA MET A 79 -16.79 -6.96 18.59
C MET A 79 -18.16 -7.34 18.00
N LYS A 80 -18.45 -8.64 17.88
CA LYS A 80 -19.75 -9.14 17.44
C LYS A 80 -20.84 -8.79 18.45
N GLU A 81 -20.61 -9.01 19.74
CA GLU A 81 -21.57 -8.60 20.79
C GLU A 81 -21.89 -7.11 20.73
N LEU A 82 -20.89 -6.25 20.54
CA LEU A 82 -21.09 -4.82 20.40
C LEU A 82 -21.89 -4.46 19.15
N TYR A 83 -21.70 -5.19 18.05
CA TYR A 83 -22.45 -5.01 16.81
C TYR A 83 -23.91 -5.42 16.98
N ASP A 84 -24.16 -6.59 17.58
CA ASP A 84 -25.50 -7.10 17.85
C ASP A 84 -26.28 -6.18 18.81
N GLN A 85 -25.57 -5.48 19.71
CA GLN A 85 -26.12 -4.44 20.58
C GLN A 85 -26.34 -3.08 19.87
N GLY A 86 -25.99 -2.95 18.60
CA GLY A 86 -26.08 -1.70 17.83
C GLY A 86 -25.09 -0.61 18.26
N LYS A 87 -24.07 -0.95 19.07
CA LYS A 87 -23.09 0.01 19.59
C LYS A 87 -21.98 0.34 18.60
N VAL A 88 -21.74 -0.53 17.62
CA VAL A 88 -20.75 -0.34 16.56
C VAL A 88 -21.37 -0.58 15.19
N SER A 89 -20.90 0.15 14.18
CA SER A 89 -21.35 -0.05 12.81
C SER A 89 -20.79 -1.35 12.20
N PHE A 90 -21.43 -1.85 11.15
CA PHE A 90 -20.96 -3.03 10.43
C PHE A 90 -19.52 -2.87 9.91
N THR A 91 -19.17 -1.69 9.38
CA THR A 91 -17.81 -1.35 8.95
C THR A 91 -16.81 -1.47 10.09
N LEU A 92 -17.15 -0.92 11.26
CA LEU A 92 -16.26 -0.98 12.43
C LEU A 92 -16.09 -2.42 12.92
N TYR A 93 -17.16 -3.22 12.88
CA TYR A 93 -17.10 -4.64 13.19
C TYR A 93 -16.17 -5.39 12.22
N LEU A 94 -16.32 -5.20 10.91
CA LEU A 94 -15.46 -5.87 9.92
C LEU A 94 -13.99 -5.45 10.04
N MET A 95 -13.70 -4.18 10.29
CA MET A 95 -12.33 -3.69 10.47
C MET A 95 -11.63 -4.26 11.71
N ASN A 96 -12.39 -4.71 12.70
CA ASN A 96 -11.87 -5.15 14.00
C ASN A 96 -12.11 -6.64 14.29
N SER A 97 -12.74 -7.39 13.37
CA SER A 97 -12.95 -8.84 13.51
C SER A 97 -12.00 -9.62 12.60
N PHE A 98 -11.28 -10.58 13.16
CA PHE A 98 -10.47 -11.51 12.37
C PHE A 98 -11.38 -12.59 11.73
N PRO A 99 -11.15 -13.02 10.47
CA PRO A 99 -10.13 -12.54 9.52
C PRO A 99 -10.62 -11.38 8.63
N ASN A 100 -11.84 -10.89 8.84
CA ASN A 100 -12.48 -9.86 8.00
C ASN A 100 -11.62 -8.60 7.89
N SER A 101 -10.95 -8.19 8.97
CA SER A 101 -10.08 -7.02 9.02
C SER A 101 -8.97 -7.07 7.98
N ILE A 102 -8.37 -8.25 7.74
CA ILE A 102 -7.29 -8.44 6.76
C ILE A 102 -7.81 -8.26 5.34
N PHE A 103 -8.93 -8.91 5.01
CA PHE A 103 -9.54 -8.79 3.69
C PHE A 103 -10.07 -7.39 3.43
N MET A 104 -10.68 -6.77 4.45
CA MET A 104 -11.18 -5.41 4.37
C MET A 104 -10.05 -4.42 4.15
N LEU A 105 -8.92 -4.56 4.85
CA LEU A 105 -7.74 -3.73 4.61
C LEU A 105 -7.23 -3.89 3.17
N ALA A 106 -7.14 -5.11 2.65
CA ALA A 106 -6.69 -5.37 1.29
C ALA A 106 -7.63 -4.72 0.25
N VAL A 107 -8.94 -4.84 0.43
CA VAL A 107 -9.95 -4.23 -0.45
C VAL A 107 -9.92 -2.70 -0.35
N LEU A 108 -9.87 -2.14 0.85
CA LEU A 108 -9.75 -0.70 1.05
C LEU A 108 -8.48 -0.15 0.42
N PHE A 109 -7.37 -0.89 0.50
CA PHE A 109 -6.12 -0.48 -0.11
C PHE A 109 -6.21 -0.46 -1.65
N LEU A 110 -6.91 -1.41 -2.27
CA LEU A 110 -7.22 -1.37 -3.70
C LEU A 110 -8.13 -0.19 -4.06
N ILE A 111 -9.23 -0.01 -3.33
CA ILE A 111 -10.18 1.11 -3.54
C ILE A 111 -9.44 2.45 -3.43
N PHE A 112 -8.54 2.59 -2.46
CA PHE A 112 -7.74 3.80 -2.28
C PHE A 112 -6.89 4.11 -3.50
N GLN A 113 -6.32 3.11 -4.19
CA GLN A 113 -5.57 3.35 -5.44
C GLN A 113 -6.46 3.90 -6.56
N PHE A 114 -7.68 3.37 -6.70
CA PHE A 114 -8.63 3.88 -7.69
C PHE A 114 -9.11 5.29 -7.34
N TYR A 115 -9.39 5.55 -6.06
CA TYR A 115 -9.71 6.88 -5.56
C TYR A 115 -8.58 7.86 -5.89
N PHE A 116 -7.35 7.51 -5.51
CA PHE A 116 -6.16 8.33 -5.70
C PHE A 116 -5.94 8.68 -7.17
N ALA A 117 -5.92 7.65 -8.03
CA ALA A 117 -5.75 7.81 -9.46
C ALA A 117 -6.85 8.66 -10.11
N SER A 118 -8.09 8.55 -9.63
CA SER A 118 -9.22 9.34 -10.16
C SER A 118 -9.08 10.81 -9.83
N PHE A 119 -8.74 11.17 -8.59
CA PHE A 119 -8.48 12.56 -8.22
C PHE A 119 -7.23 13.11 -8.89
N SER A 120 -6.15 12.32 -8.99
CA SER A 120 -4.97 12.74 -9.77
C SER A 120 -5.31 12.94 -11.25
N TYR A 121 -6.14 12.08 -11.86
CA TYR A 121 -6.58 12.27 -13.24
C TYR A 121 -7.41 13.55 -13.42
N LEU A 122 -8.30 13.85 -12.47
CA LEU A 122 -9.03 15.12 -12.45
C LEU A 122 -8.05 16.30 -12.36
N ALA A 123 -6.99 16.19 -11.55
CA ALA A 123 -5.94 17.20 -11.50
C ALA A 123 -5.26 17.41 -12.87
N LEU A 124 -4.88 16.32 -13.56
CA LEU A 124 -4.32 16.40 -14.91
C LEU A 124 -5.28 17.07 -15.90
N TRP A 125 -6.58 16.81 -15.75
CA TRP A 125 -7.62 17.39 -16.60
C TRP A 125 -7.77 18.90 -16.35
N VAL A 126 -7.86 19.32 -15.08
CA VAL A 126 -7.99 20.74 -14.67
C VAL A 126 -6.73 21.54 -15.04
N LEU A 127 -5.55 20.92 -14.95
CA LEU A 127 -4.28 21.55 -15.30
C LEU A 127 -4.02 21.60 -16.82
N GLY A 128 -4.90 21.03 -17.63
CA GLY A 128 -4.85 21.11 -19.09
C GLY A 128 -3.80 20.23 -19.75
N GLU A 129 -3.41 19.11 -19.14
CA GLU A 129 -2.38 18.23 -19.70
C GLU A 129 -2.92 17.45 -20.91
N GLU A 130 -2.29 17.61 -22.08
CA GLU A 130 -2.74 17.03 -23.37
C GLU A 130 -2.53 15.50 -23.42
N GLY A 131 -1.41 15.01 -22.88
CA GLY A 131 -1.05 13.59 -22.86
C GLY A 131 -1.74 12.76 -21.76
N ARG A 132 -2.82 13.29 -21.14
CA ARG A 132 -3.50 12.67 -20.00
C ARG A 132 -4.01 11.27 -20.34
N SER A 133 -3.80 10.32 -19.42
CA SER A 133 -4.25 8.94 -19.58
C SER A 133 -4.58 8.33 -18.22
N TYR A 134 -5.86 7.98 -18.02
CA TYR A 134 -6.32 7.38 -16.78
C TYR A 134 -5.59 6.08 -16.46
N ARG A 135 -5.31 5.24 -17.47
CA ARG A 135 -4.57 3.99 -17.27
C ARG A 135 -3.12 4.22 -16.83
N ARG A 136 -2.46 5.27 -17.34
CA ARG A 136 -1.10 5.62 -16.91
C ARG A 136 -1.09 6.13 -15.48
N ILE A 137 -2.01 7.03 -15.10
CA ILE A 137 -2.03 7.53 -13.72
C ILE A 137 -2.43 6.43 -12.73
N LEU A 138 -3.36 5.55 -13.10
CA LEU A 138 -3.71 4.37 -12.31
C LEU A 138 -2.51 3.42 -12.17
N GLY A 139 -1.77 3.18 -13.25
CA GLY A 139 -0.54 2.41 -13.20
C GLY A 139 0.55 3.04 -12.32
N ILE A 140 0.69 4.37 -12.34
CA ILE A 140 1.59 5.10 -11.45
C ILE A 140 1.17 4.88 -9.99
N ALA A 141 -0.12 5.06 -9.65
CA ALA A 141 -0.63 4.84 -8.30
C ALA A 141 -0.34 3.43 -7.78
N PHE A 142 -0.61 2.39 -8.58
CA PHE A 142 -0.28 1.01 -8.20
C PHE A 142 1.25 0.77 -8.09
N SER A 143 2.04 1.36 -8.98
CA SER A 143 3.51 1.21 -8.99
C SER A 143 4.15 1.80 -7.73
N THR A 144 3.76 3.01 -7.34
CA THR A 144 4.35 3.72 -6.20
C THR A 144 3.78 3.22 -4.88
N SER A 145 2.50 2.88 -4.81
CA SER A 145 1.90 2.33 -3.58
C SER A 145 2.42 0.94 -3.21
N LEU A 146 3.18 0.28 -4.09
CA LEU A 146 3.91 -0.94 -3.76
C LEU A 146 4.86 -0.71 -2.56
N TYR A 147 5.48 0.46 -2.42
CA TYR A 147 6.38 0.74 -1.30
C TYR A 147 5.65 0.83 0.03
N VAL A 148 4.45 1.42 0.04
CA VAL A 148 3.56 1.45 1.23
C VAL A 148 3.13 0.04 1.59
N LEU A 149 2.76 -0.79 0.60
CA LEU A 149 2.43 -2.20 0.83
C LEU A 149 3.59 -2.97 1.46
N LEU A 150 4.80 -2.77 0.94
CA LEU A 150 6.00 -3.43 1.45
C LEU A 150 6.33 -3.02 2.88
N ALA A 151 6.03 -1.78 3.29
CA ALA A 151 6.22 -1.33 4.66
C ALA A 151 5.31 -2.04 5.67
N PHE A 152 4.15 -2.57 5.24
CA PHE A 152 3.28 -3.32 6.15
C PHE A 152 3.85 -4.68 6.58
N TYR A 153 4.81 -5.25 5.84
CA TYR A 153 5.47 -6.50 6.22
C TYR A 153 6.33 -6.37 7.49
N PRO A 154 7.34 -5.48 7.56
CA PRO A 154 8.11 -5.29 8.78
C PRO A 154 7.24 -4.80 9.94
N ILE A 155 6.26 -3.94 9.68
CA ILE A 155 5.29 -3.50 10.71
C ILE A 155 4.55 -4.70 11.29
N LEU A 156 4.01 -5.59 10.44
CA LEU A 156 3.32 -6.79 10.90
C LEU A 156 4.24 -7.72 11.70
N ILE A 157 5.50 -7.90 11.28
CA ILE A 157 6.49 -8.68 12.03
C ILE A 157 6.70 -8.06 13.40
N LEU A 158 6.94 -6.74 13.47
CA LEU A 158 7.12 -6.02 14.73
C LEU A 158 5.93 -6.22 15.67
N PHE A 159 4.69 -6.13 15.16
CA PHE A 159 3.48 -6.37 15.94
C PHE A 159 3.38 -7.76 16.55
N ASN A 160 3.95 -8.78 15.89
CA ASN A 160 3.84 -10.17 16.35
C ASN A 160 5.02 -10.62 17.22
N VAL A 161 6.21 -10.04 17.05
CA VAL A 161 7.37 -10.35 17.90
C VAL A 161 7.42 -9.52 19.17
N THR A 162 6.71 -8.39 19.20
CA THR A 162 6.73 -7.46 20.33
C THR A 162 5.94 -8.01 21.52
N PRO A 163 6.53 -8.08 22.73
CA PRO A 163 5.83 -8.57 23.92
C PRO A 163 4.62 -7.70 24.27
N ASN A 164 3.55 -8.32 24.78
CA ASN A 164 2.35 -7.61 25.24
C ASN A 164 2.64 -6.62 26.39
N SER A 165 3.76 -6.76 27.11
CA SER A 165 4.19 -5.80 28.14
C SER A 165 4.49 -4.41 27.57
N PHE A 166 4.90 -4.30 26.30
CA PHE A 166 5.15 -3.01 25.65
C PHE A 166 3.88 -2.17 25.47
N LYS A 167 2.69 -2.77 25.56
CA LYS A 167 1.42 -2.04 25.55
C LYS A 167 1.08 -1.39 26.90
N LYS A 168 1.76 -1.80 27.97
CA LYS A 168 1.51 -1.31 29.34
C LYS A 168 2.52 -0.26 29.79
N ASP A 169 3.72 -0.26 29.22
CA ASP A 169 4.76 0.74 29.48
C ASP A 169 4.73 1.86 28.42
N PRO A 170 4.50 3.13 28.80
CA PRO A 170 4.43 4.24 27.87
C PRO A 170 5.70 4.42 27.02
N PHE A 171 6.89 4.22 27.60
CA PHE A 171 8.15 4.38 26.87
C PHE A 171 8.32 3.34 25.77
N SER A 172 8.06 2.07 26.10
CA SER A 172 8.09 0.96 25.16
C SER A 172 7.02 1.11 24.07
N MET A 173 5.82 1.58 24.43
CA MET A 173 4.75 1.85 23.47
C MET A 173 5.13 2.95 22.48
N VAL A 174 5.70 4.06 22.95
CA VAL A 174 6.18 5.16 22.10
C VAL A 174 7.30 4.68 21.17
N LEU A 175 8.25 3.89 21.67
CA LEU A 175 9.33 3.33 20.85
C LEU A 175 8.78 2.42 19.74
N PHE A 176 7.85 1.54 20.10
CA PHE A 176 7.20 0.63 19.16
C PHE A 176 6.42 1.38 18.07
N LEU A 177 5.61 2.37 18.45
CA LEU A 177 4.86 3.20 17.51
C LEU A 177 5.79 4.04 16.62
N SER A 178 6.88 4.56 17.17
CA SER A 178 7.87 5.34 16.41
C SER A 178 8.56 4.47 15.36
N LEU A 179 8.93 3.23 15.70
CA LEU A 179 9.56 2.30 14.76
C LEU A 179 8.63 1.94 13.60
N ASN A 180 7.35 1.65 13.90
CA ASN A 180 6.33 1.44 12.88
C ASN A 180 6.12 2.71 12.03
N GLY A 181 6.11 3.87 12.67
CA GLY A 181 6.04 5.17 12.02
C GLY A 181 7.16 5.39 11.02
N ILE A 182 8.42 5.05 11.36
CA ILE A 182 9.57 5.18 10.46
C ILE A 182 9.36 4.38 9.17
N PHE A 183 8.92 3.12 9.27
CA PHE A 183 8.63 2.30 8.09
C PHE A 183 7.50 2.89 7.23
N PHE A 184 6.41 3.30 7.88
CA PHE A 184 5.24 3.84 7.16
C PHE A 184 5.52 5.19 6.50
N PHE A 185 6.07 6.16 7.25
CA PHE A 185 6.40 7.48 6.71
C PHE A 185 7.53 7.42 5.69
N GLY A 186 8.54 6.57 5.89
CA GLY A 186 9.58 6.33 4.90
C GLY A 186 9.02 5.84 3.58
N ALA A 187 8.03 4.93 3.62
CA ALA A 187 7.36 4.45 2.43
C ALA A 187 6.48 5.51 1.75
N ILE A 188 5.77 6.35 2.51
CA ILE A 188 5.01 7.49 1.95
C ILE A 188 5.95 8.48 1.26
N ILE A 189 7.11 8.77 1.85
CA ILE A 189 8.11 9.65 1.23
C ILE A 189 8.59 9.05 -0.10
N LEU A 190 8.94 7.76 -0.13
CA LEU A 190 9.34 7.09 -1.37
C LEU A 190 8.23 7.08 -2.42
N GLU A 191 7.00 6.76 -2.01
CA GLU A 191 5.80 6.80 -2.84
C GLU A 191 5.64 8.18 -3.49
N SER A 192 5.68 9.24 -2.69
CA SER A 192 5.53 10.62 -3.17
C SER A 192 6.62 11.05 -4.16
N VAL A 193 7.89 10.73 -3.86
CA VAL A 193 9.04 11.09 -4.70
C VAL A 193 8.91 10.41 -6.06
N PHE A 194 8.60 9.12 -6.08
CA PHE A 194 8.43 8.39 -7.32
C PHE A 194 7.18 8.83 -8.08
N TYR A 195 6.06 9.08 -7.40
CA TYR A 195 4.82 9.53 -8.03
C TYR A 195 5.03 10.85 -8.75
N VAL A 196 5.59 11.85 -8.07
CA VAL A 196 5.90 13.16 -8.63
C VAL A 196 6.87 13.01 -9.80
N ARG A 197 7.93 12.21 -9.66
CA ARG A 197 8.90 11.97 -10.73
C ARG A 197 8.24 11.35 -11.97
N MET A 198 7.39 10.34 -11.78
CA MET A 198 6.67 9.67 -12.86
C MET A 198 5.70 10.64 -13.56
N CYS A 199 4.92 11.41 -12.80
CA CYS A 199 4.00 12.40 -13.38
C CYS A 199 4.73 13.43 -14.25
N ARG A 200 5.86 13.96 -13.79
CA ARG A 200 6.68 14.93 -14.55
C ARG A 200 7.16 14.37 -15.89
N ARG A 201 7.60 13.12 -15.91
CA ARG A 201 8.17 12.49 -17.11
C ARG A 201 7.11 11.97 -18.07
N VAL A 202 6.05 11.36 -17.54
CA VAL A 202 4.99 10.72 -18.34
C VAL A 202 4.01 11.73 -18.91
N PHE A 203 3.73 12.82 -18.18
CA PHE A 203 2.76 13.84 -18.60
C PHE A 203 3.41 15.19 -18.91
N GLY A 204 4.74 15.32 -18.86
CA GLY A 204 5.43 16.58 -19.17
C GLY A 204 5.23 17.69 -18.14
N GLN A 205 4.74 17.37 -16.94
CA GLN A 205 4.46 18.35 -15.90
C GLN A 205 5.73 18.99 -15.33
N ASN A 206 5.65 20.27 -14.98
CA ASN A 206 6.63 20.89 -14.08
C ASN A 206 6.43 20.37 -12.63
N LEU A 207 7.36 20.70 -11.73
CA LEU A 207 7.33 20.20 -10.35
C LEU A 207 6.04 20.60 -9.61
N GLY A 208 5.61 21.87 -9.73
CA GLY A 208 4.41 22.38 -9.04
C GLY A 208 3.15 21.65 -9.46
N ARG A 209 2.94 21.44 -10.77
CA ARG A 209 1.79 20.70 -11.31
C ARG A 209 1.79 19.22 -10.89
N ALA A 210 2.96 18.59 -10.88
CA ALA A 210 3.10 17.21 -10.42
C ALA A 210 2.82 17.07 -8.91
N LEU A 211 3.29 18.02 -8.09
CA LEU A 211 2.97 18.07 -6.67
C LEU A 211 1.46 18.23 -6.43
N ILE A 212 0.79 19.14 -7.16
CA ILE A 212 -0.67 19.29 -7.07
C ILE A 212 -1.37 17.98 -7.47
N THR A 213 -0.91 17.32 -8.53
CA THR A 213 -1.49 16.06 -9.01
C THR A 213 -1.39 14.94 -7.98
N TRP A 214 -0.30 14.87 -7.22
CA TRP A 214 -0.11 13.91 -6.12
C TRP A 214 -0.83 14.34 -4.83
N PHE A 215 -0.86 15.64 -4.51
CA PHE A 215 -1.41 16.14 -3.25
C PHE A 215 -2.94 16.23 -3.26
N LEU A 216 -3.55 16.50 -4.42
CA LEU A 216 -5.00 16.73 -4.53
C LEU A 216 -5.86 15.60 -3.92
N PRO A 217 -5.61 14.30 -4.19
CA PRO A 217 -6.39 13.24 -3.55
C PRO A 217 -6.30 13.26 -2.02
N PHE A 218 -5.12 13.51 -1.45
CA PHE A 218 -4.96 13.59 0.01
C PHE A 218 -5.70 14.80 0.58
N PHE A 219 -5.59 15.95 -0.08
CA PHE A 219 -6.30 17.16 0.31
C PHE A 219 -7.81 16.95 0.27
N SER A 220 -8.34 16.41 -0.83
CA SER A 220 -9.77 16.09 -0.97
C SER A 220 -10.25 15.11 0.09
N PHE A 221 -9.46 14.09 0.41
CA PHE A 221 -9.77 13.12 1.45
C PHE A 221 -9.81 13.77 2.84
N ALA A 222 -8.80 14.58 3.18
CA ALA A 222 -8.74 15.29 4.45
C ALA A 222 -9.89 16.29 4.61
N THR A 223 -10.19 17.07 3.57
CA THR A 223 -11.33 18.00 3.57
C THR A 223 -12.65 17.26 3.75
N PHE A 224 -12.85 16.13 3.06
CA PHE A 224 -14.05 15.32 3.22
C PHE A 224 -14.20 14.80 4.65
N ILE A 225 -13.12 14.35 5.30
CA ILE A 225 -13.17 13.91 6.70
C ILE A 225 -13.54 15.10 7.60
N ILE A 226 -12.82 16.22 7.50
CA ILE A 226 -13.03 17.39 8.36
C ILE A 226 -14.45 17.95 8.19
N SER A 227 -15.01 17.95 6.98
CA SER A 227 -16.37 18.45 6.74
C SER A 227 -17.49 17.55 7.25
N ASN A 228 -17.18 16.29 7.58
CA ASN A 228 -18.14 15.29 8.06
C ASN A 228 -17.87 14.86 9.52
N LEU A 229 -16.92 15.51 10.20
CA LEU A 229 -16.69 15.41 11.65
C LEU A 229 -17.47 16.51 12.37
#